data_AF-A0A1J4USG3-F1
#
_entry.id   AF-A0A1J4USG3-F1
#
_cell.length_a   1.000
_cell.length_b   1.000
_cell.length_c   1.000
_cell.angle_alpha   90.00
_cell.angle_beta   90.00
_cell.angle_gamma   90.00
#
_symmetry.space_group_name_H-M   'P 1'
#
loop_
_entity.id
_entity.type
_entity.pdbx_description
1 polymer ?
#
loop_
_entity_poly.entity_id
_entity_poly.type
_entity_poly.pdbx_seq_one_letter_code
_entity_poly.pdbx_strand_id
1 'polypeptide(L)'
;MKNIKKFTWILIAVFALIAESSGIPAHGKTFSYRAKEGTRSVAVAGTFNKWSVTENKMSDSDGDGLWTIGIPIQAGKYEYKFVVNGIDWIPDPSNSIHTSDGMGGENSVIEITSAEATSQNNSNNNTSQQNQSTAVSSLSAATFNFRPSAGARSVTIAGSFNNWSSSANPLSDPDGDGVWSAEIRLAPGTYQYKFVVNGSDWVIDPANTKRVPDGLGGENSEIVI
;
A
#
# COMPACT_ATOMS: atom_id res chain seq x y z
N MET A 1 39.43 55.29 13.04
CA MET A 1 39.54 53.94 12.43
C MET A 1 38.82 52.99 13.38
N LYS A 2 37.79 52.19 13.07
CA LYS A 2 37.20 51.64 11.85
C LYS A 2 35.73 51.27 12.20
N ASN A 3 34.79 51.50 11.28
CA ASN A 3 33.39 51.06 11.37
C ASN A 3 33.28 49.53 11.37
N ILE A 4 32.45 48.94 12.24
CA ILE A 4 31.93 47.58 12.04
C ILE A 4 30.42 47.58 12.29
N LYS A 5 29.69 47.19 11.25
CA LYS A 5 28.23 47.17 11.15
C LYS A 5 27.66 46.08 12.06
N LYS A 6 26.56 46.39 12.78
CA LYS A 6 25.73 45.38 13.45
C LYS A 6 24.89 44.68 12.39
N PHE A 7 25.25 43.44 12.07
CA PHE A 7 24.43 42.51 11.28
C PHE A 7 23.85 41.49 12.26
N THR A 8 22.57 41.61 12.57
CA THR A 8 21.84 40.57 13.31
C THR A 8 21.50 39.48 12.29
N TRP A 9 22.13 38.32 12.44
CA TRP A 9 21.91 37.17 11.58
C TRP A 9 20.54 36.55 11.91
N ILE A 10 19.67 36.47 10.92
CA ILE A 10 18.52 35.57 10.93
C ILE A 10 19.09 34.16 11.04
N LEU A 11 18.61 33.39 12.01
CA LEU A 11 18.95 31.99 12.19
C LEU A 11 18.38 31.22 10.98
N ILE A 12 19.14 31.14 9.89
CA ILE A 12 18.90 30.19 8.80
C ILE A 12 19.36 28.84 9.37
N ALA A 13 18.39 28.02 9.77
CA ALA A 13 18.64 26.61 10.04
C ALA A 13 19.17 25.99 8.73
N VAL A 14 20.46 25.69 8.74
CA VAL A 14 21.18 25.03 7.67
C VAL A 14 20.58 23.63 7.50
N PHE A 15 19.79 23.44 6.43
CA PHE A 15 19.46 22.11 5.93
C PHE A 15 20.72 21.53 5.29
N ALA A 16 21.49 20.77 6.06
CA ALA A 16 22.55 19.92 5.54
C ALA A 16 22.00 18.51 5.34
N LEU A 17 21.67 18.25 4.08
CA LEU A 17 21.94 17.02 3.34
C LEU A 17 22.49 15.84 4.16
N ILE A 18 21.67 14.81 4.33
CA ILE A 18 22.12 13.43 4.09
C ILE A 18 21.02 12.78 3.26
N ALA A 19 21.26 12.67 1.95
CA ALA A 19 20.64 11.63 1.15
C ALA A 19 21.24 10.31 1.63
N GLU A 20 20.73 9.80 2.74
CA GLU A 20 20.85 8.38 3.01
C GLU A 20 19.98 7.72 1.95
N SER A 21 20.64 7.02 1.04
CA SER A 21 20.06 5.93 0.28
C SER A 21 19.53 4.89 1.27
N SER A 22 18.45 5.24 1.98
CA SER A 22 17.64 4.32 2.75
C SER A 22 16.91 3.55 1.68
N GLY A 23 17.48 2.40 1.30
CA GLY A 23 16.93 1.52 0.29
C GLY A 23 15.42 1.50 0.39
N ILE A 24 14.75 1.95 -0.67
CA ILE A 24 13.31 1.85 -0.79
C ILE A 24 13.00 0.37 -0.49
N PRO A 25 12.21 0.05 0.56
CA PRO A 25 11.79 -1.32 0.79
C PRO A 25 11.18 -1.81 -0.53
N ALA A 26 11.51 -3.04 -0.94
CA ALA A 26 11.31 -3.57 -2.29
C ALA A 26 9.86 -3.62 -2.83
N HIS A 27 8.92 -2.85 -2.26
CA HIS A 27 7.51 -2.73 -2.61
C HIS A 27 7.06 -1.26 -2.43
N GLY A 28 7.34 -0.39 -3.40
CA GLY A 28 6.93 1.02 -3.37
C GLY A 28 6.20 1.44 -4.65
N LYS A 29 5.19 2.30 -4.53
CA LYS A 29 4.48 2.92 -5.67
C LYS A 29 4.77 4.41 -5.68
N THR A 30 5.22 4.92 -6.82
CA THR A 30 5.25 6.36 -7.07
C THR A 30 3.87 6.80 -7.54
N PHE A 31 3.28 7.74 -6.80
CA PHE A 31 2.08 8.45 -7.22
C PHE A 31 2.50 9.76 -7.86
N SER A 32 1.84 10.13 -8.94
CA SER A 32 2.13 11.35 -9.70
C SER A 32 0.83 12.07 -10.04
N TYR A 33 0.81 13.39 -9.86
CA TYR A 33 -0.34 14.23 -10.17
C TYR A 33 0.09 15.51 -10.88
N ARG A 34 -0.49 15.79 -12.05
CA ARG A 34 -0.23 17.04 -12.78
C ARG A 34 -1.16 18.14 -12.26
N ALA A 35 -0.61 19.06 -11.48
CA ALA A 35 -1.35 20.12 -10.84
C ALA A 35 -1.60 21.32 -11.78
N LYS A 36 -2.67 22.06 -11.51
CA LYS A 36 -2.95 23.35 -12.17
C LYS A 36 -2.10 24.45 -11.53
N GLU A 37 -1.85 25.52 -12.28
CA GLU A 37 -1.21 26.73 -11.76
C GLU A 37 -1.95 27.26 -10.52
N GLY A 38 -1.20 27.73 -9.52
CA GLY A 38 -1.76 28.21 -8.24
C GLY A 38 -2.07 27.11 -7.22
N THR A 39 -1.78 25.84 -7.51
CA THR A 39 -1.85 24.75 -6.53
C THR A 39 -0.83 24.98 -5.41
N ARG A 40 -1.28 24.91 -4.14
CA ARG A 40 -0.44 25.17 -2.96
C ARG A 40 0.02 23.89 -2.26
N SER A 41 -0.78 22.83 -2.37
CA SER A 41 -0.45 21.53 -1.78
C SER A 41 -1.18 20.42 -2.50
N VAL A 42 -0.52 19.27 -2.60
CA VAL A 42 -1.13 18.01 -3.04
C VAL A 42 -0.75 16.92 -2.05
N ALA A 43 -1.71 16.09 -1.66
CA ALA A 43 -1.48 14.87 -0.90
C ALA A 43 -2.17 13.70 -1.61
N VAL A 44 -1.73 12.47 -1.34
CA VAL A 44 -2.44 11.26 -1.78
C VAL A 44 -3.06 10.56 -0.57
N ALA A 45 -4.36 10.31 -0.66
CA ALA A 45 -5.16 9.69 0.38
C ALA A 45 -5.83 8.44 -0.17
N GLY A 46 -5.76 7.33 0.56
CA GLY A 46 -6.32 6.07 0.12
C GLY A 46 -6.42 5.04 1.23
N THR A 47 -6.80 3.82 0.87
CA THR A 47 -6.97 2.72 1.83
C THR A 47 -5.67 2.39 2.58
N PHE A 48 -4.51 2.63 1.97
CA PHE A 48 -3.18 2.40 2.56
C PHE A 48 -2.79 3.38 3.68
N ASN A 49 -3.43 4.56 3.77
CA ASN A 49 -3.20 5.53 4.84
C ASN A 49 -4.50 5.97 5.52
N LYS A 50 -5.53 5.13 5.47
CA LYS A 50 -6.85 5.39 6.07
C LYS A 50 -7.45 6.72 5.62
N TRP A 51 -7.25 7.09 4.36
CA TRP A 51 -7.73 8.33 3.74
C TRP A 51 -7.25 9.62 4.45
N SER A 52 -6.07 9.57 5.09
CA SER A 52 -5.48 10.73 5.74
C SER A 52 -5.04 11.80 4.72
N VAL A 53 -5.44 13.05 4.96
CA VAL A 53 -5.09 14.24 4.13
C VAL A 53 -3.84 14.96 4.61
N THR A 54 -3.38 14.65 5.81
CA THR A 54 -2.22 15.31 6.44
C THR A 54 -0.94 14.52 6.26
N GLU A 55 -1.06 13.23 5.94
CA GLU A 55 0.04 12.33 5.58
C GLU A 55 0.29 12.32 4.07
N ASN A 56 1.42 11.74 3.64
CA ASN A 56 1.75 11.50 2.22
C ASN A 56 1.62 12.75 1.31
N LYS A 57 2.14 13.89 1.78
CA LYS A 57 2.22 15.12 0.99
C LYS A 57 3.19 14.95 -0.16
N MET A 58 2.73 15.28 -1.36
CA MET A 58 3.52 15.21 -2.58
C MET A 58 4.40 16.45 -2.71
N SER A 59 5.45 16.34 -3.54
CA SER A 59 6.38 17.45 -3.82
C SER A 59 6.56 17.65 -5.32
N ASP A 60 6.76 18.90 -5.71
CA ASP A 60 7.13 19.35 -7.06
C ASP A 60 8.41 20.18 -6.90
N SER A 61 9.55 19.51 -6.91
CA SER A 61 10.83 20.14 -6.52
C SER A 61 11.49 20.90 -7.66
N ASP A 62 11.17 20.54 -8.90
CA ASP A 62 11.65 21.18 -10.13
C ASP A 62 10.68 22.23 -10.68
N GLY A 63 9.46 22.30 -10.16
CA GLY A 63 8.47 23.33 -10.49
C GLY A 63 7.82 23.14 -11.85
N ASP A 64 7.81 21.91 -12.37
CA ASP A 64 7.26 21.57 -13.69
C ASP A 64 5.74 21.28 -13.65
N GLY A 65 5.15 21.33 -12.45
CA GLY A 65 3.74 21.05 -12.19
C GLY A 65 3.41 19.57 -11.99
N LEU A 66 4.40 18.66 -12.01
CA LEU A 66 4.22 17.24 -11.72
C LEU A 66 4.59 16.93 -10.26
N TRP A 67 3.56 16.83 -9.43
CA TRP A 67 3.71 16.50 -8.02
C TRP A 67 3.91 14.99 -7.88
N THR A 68 4.93 14.57 -7.13
CA THR A 68 5.25 13.14 -6.93
C THR A 68 5.46 12.78 -5.46
N ILE A 69 5.21 11.51 -5.14
CA ILE A 69 5.62 10.88 -3.89
C ILE A 69 5.84 9.39 -4.11
N GLY A 70 6.93 8.84 -3.56
CA GLY A 70 7.13 7.40 -3.43
C GLY A 70 6.59 6.91 -2.10
N ILE A 71 5.65 5.98 -2.12
CA ILE A 71 5.07 5.37 -0.91
C ILE A 71 5.45 3.90 -0.88
N PRO A 72 6.11 3.41 0.19
CA PRO A 72 6.21 1.98 0.45
C PRO A 72 4.81 1.40 0.64
N ILE A 73 4.36 0.60 -0.33
CA ILE A 73 3.03 0.00 -0.34
C ILE A 73 3.14 -1.44 -0.84
N GLN A 74 2.57 -2.35 -0.08
CA GLN A 74 2.64 -3.78 -0.37
C GLN A 74 1.80 -4.13 -1.60
N ALA A 75 1.99 -5.36 -2.10
CA ALA A 75 1.10 -5.89 -3.13
C ALA A 75 -0.34 -5.97 -2.61
N GLY A 76 -1.29 -5.60 -3.45
CA GLY A 76 -2.71 -5.53 -3.09
C GLY A 76 -3.49 -4.54 -3.93
N LYS A 77 -4.81 -4.54 -3.74
CA LYS A 77 -5.73 -3.60 -4.39
C LYS A 77 -6.03 -2.42 -3.46
N TYR A 78 -5.79 -1.21 -3.93
CA TYR A 78 -5.99 0.02 -3.17
C TYR A 78 -6.87 1.00 -3.91
N GLU A 79 -7.71 1.69 -3.14
CA GLU A 79 -8.47 2.84 -3.60
C GLU A 79 -7.81 4.12 -3.11
N TYR A 80 -7.79 5.16 -3.92
CA TYR A 80 -7.16 6.43 -3.58
C TYR A 80 -7.74 7.61 -4.37
N LYS A 81 -7.46 8.81 -3.87
CA LYS A 81 -7.66 10.10 -4.54
C LYS A 81 -6.48 11.02 -4.21
N PHE A 82 -6.31 12.07 -5.01
CA PHE A 82 -5.48 13.22 -4.68
C PHE A 82 -6.30 14.27 -3.93
N VAL A 83 -5.70 14.88 -2.92
CA VAL A 83 -6.28 15.97 -2.14
C VAL A 83 -5.52 17.24 -2.44
N VAL A 84 -6.14 18.13 -3.21
CA VAL A 84 -5.55 19.39 -3.67
C VAL A 84 -6.00 20.52 -2.75
N ASN A 85 -5.05 21.35 -2.31
CA ASN A 85 -5.26 22.47 -1.38
C ASN A 85 -6.00 22.09 -0.07
N GLY A 86 -6.01 20.81 0.29
CA GLY A 86 -6.67 20.27 1.49
C GLY A 86 -8.19 20.12 1.40
N ILE A 87 -8.81 20.52 0.29
CA ILE A 87 -10.28 20.58 0.17
C ILE A 87 -10.81 19.86 -1.08
N ASP A 88 -10.03 19.79 -2.16
CA ASP A 88 -10.47 19.26 -3.43
C ASP A 88 -10.05 17.78 -3.56
N TRP A 89 -11.01 16.87 -3.56
CA TRP A 89 -10.78 15.43 -3.69
C TRP A 89 -10.95 15.01 -5.15
N ILE A 90 -9.85 14.65 -5.79
CA ILE A 90 -9.78 14.40 -7.23
C ILE A 90 -9.32 12.95 -7.45
N PRO A 91 -10.12 12.08 -8.10
CA PRO A 91 -9.58 10.80 -8.56
C PRO A 91 -8.43 11.05 -9.53
N ASP A 92 -7.43 10.18 -9.54
CA ASP A 92 -6.30 10.27 -10.48
C ASP A 92 -6.80 10.39 -11.92
N PRO A 93 -6.65 11.57 -12.57
CA PRO A 93 -7.14 11.79 -13.93
C PRO A 93 -6.38 10.98 -14.99
N SER A 94 -5.22 10.42 -14.64
CA SER A 94 -4.39 9.61 -15.52
C SER A 94 -4.63 8.11 -15.36
N ASN A 95 -5.30 7.69 -14.28
CA ASN A 95 -5.67 6.32 -14.05
C ASN A 95 -7.01 6.03 -14.74
N SER A 96 -7.11 4.92 -15.47
CA SER A 96 -8.37 4.54 -16.16
C SER A 96 -9.27 3.62 -15.33
N ILE A 97 -8.76 3.09 -14.22
CA ILE A 97 -9.48 2.14 -13.38
C ILE A 97 -10.08 2.87 -12.16
N HIS A 98 -11.40 2.88 -12.07
CA HIS A 98 -12.11 3.54 -10.99
C HIS A 98 -13.17 2.63 -10.36
N THR A 99 -13.65 3.03 -9.20
CA THR A 99 -14.81 2.44 -8.55
C THR A 99 -15.66 3.52 -7.89
N SER A 100 -16.95 3.28 -7.68
CA SER A 100 -17.83 4.26 -7.03
C SER A 100 -17.43 4.47 -5.57
N ASP A 101 -17.45 5.73 -5.11
CA ASP A 101 -17.22 6.07 -3.70
C ASP A 101 -18.49 6.02 -2.82
N GLY A 102 -19.63 5.61 -3.40
CA GLY A 102 -20.90 5.50 -2.68
C GLY A 102 -21.59 6.84 -2.37
N MET A 103 -21.00 7.98 -2.74
CA MET A 103 -21.54 9.33 -2.52
C MET A 103 -21.77 10.10 -3.83
N GLY A 104 -21.79 9.39 -4.96
CA GLY A 104 -21.97 9.97 -6.29
C GLY A 104 -20.68 10.42 -6.98
N GLY A 105 -19.51 10.09 -6.42
CA GLY A 105 -18.20 10.23 -7.04
C GLY A 105 -17.49 8.91 -7.26
N GLU A 106 -16.20 8.97 -7.61
CA GLU A 106 -15.37 7.81 -7.96
C GLU A 106 -13.98 7.84 -7.30
N ASN A 107 -13.51 6.70 -6.81
CA ASN A 107 -12.14 6.47 -6.35
C ASN A 107 -11.29 5.91 -7.49
N SER A 108 -10.02 6.29 -7.57
CA SER A 108 -9.06 5.59 -8.42
C SER A 108 -8.65 4.29 -7.77
N VAL A 109 -8.48 3.24 -8.56
CA VAL A 109 -8.07 1.92 -8.11
C VAL A 109 -6.71 1.61 -8.70
N ILE A 110 -5.78 1.21 -7.84
CA ILE A 110 -4.51 0.61 -8.25
C ILE A 110 -4.44 -0.80 -7.70
N GLU A 111 -3.87 -1.69 -8.49
CA GLU A 111 -3.47 -3.02 -8.04
C GLU A 111 -1.96 -3.09 -8.12
N ILE A 112 -1.31 -3.18 -6.97
CA ILE A 112 0.13 -3.34 -6.88
C ILE A 112 0.40 -4.83 -6.99
N THR A 113 0.97 -5.22 -8.13
CA THR A 113 1.49 -6.57 -8.32
C THR A 113 2.96 -6.61 -7.93
N SER A 114 3.44 -7.77 -7.49
CA SER A 114 4.82 -7.96 -7.04
C SER A 114 5.88 -7.74 -8.14
N ALA A 115 5.47 -7.62 -9.41
CA ALA A 115 6.35 -7.37 -10.55
C ALA A 115 6.62 -5.87 -10.80
N GLU A 116 5.71 -4.98 -10.39
CA GLU A 116 5.85 -3.52 -10.61
C GLU A 116 6.94 -2.87 -9.73
N ALA A 117 7.44 -3.59 -8.72
CA ALA A 117 8.46 -3.08 -7.81
C ALA A 117 9.91 -3.12 -8.36
N THR A 118 10.10 -3.56 -9.61
CA THR A 118 11.44 -3.73 -10.22
C THR A 118 11.73 -2.83 -11.41
N SER A 119 10.82 -1.93 -11.79
CA SER A 119 10.98 -1.12 -12.99
C SER A 119 11.28 0.35 -12.68
N GLN A 120 12.50 0.64 -12.22
CA GLN A 120 13.23 1.87 -12.60
C GLN A 120 14.74 1.61 -12.55
N ASN A 121 15.30 1.19 -13.69
CA ASN A 121 16.67 1.53 -14.10
C ASN A 121 16.86 1.18 -15.58
N ASN A 122 16.60 2.16 -16.46
CA ASN A 122 17.51 2.63 -17.51
C ASN A 122 16.74 3.40 -18.59
N SER A 123 17.17 4.64 -18.81
CA SER A 123 16.66 5.53 -19.85
C SER A 123 17.36 5.29 -21.18
N ASN A 124 16.62 5.54 -22.27
CA ASN A 124 17.03 5.80 -23.67
C ASN A 124 17.29 4.61 -24.61
N ASN A 125 16.31 4.28 -25.47
CA ASN A 125 16.31 4.70 -26.88
C ASN A 125 15.15 4.06 -27.67
N ASN A 126 14.48 4.87 -28.50
CA ASN A 126 13.43 4.48 -29.45
C ASN A 126 13.84 3.28 -30.33
N THR A 127 13.01 2.23 -30.41
CA THR A 127 12.69 1.52 -31.66
C THR A 127 11.39 0.74 -31.49
N SER A 128 10.49 0.88 -32.46
CA SER A 128 9.20 0.20 -32.54
C SER A 128 9.34 -1.32 -32.73
N GLN A 129 8.43 -2.04 -32.06
CA GLN A 129 7.98 -3.42 -32.25
C GLN A 129 8.86 -4.62 -31.82
N GLN A 130 8.17 -5.47 -31.05
CA GLN A 130 8.20 -6.94 -30.95
C GLN A 130 9.06 -7.65 -29.89
N ASN A 131 8.32 -8.20 -28.92
CA ASN A 131 8.45 -9.51 -28.26
C ASN A 131 9.81 -9.95 -27.71
N GLN A 132 9.94 -9.94 -26.38
CA GLN A 132 10.38 -11.12 -25.64
C GLN A 132 10.05 -11.07 -24.13
N SER A 133 9.40 -12.15 -23.70
CA SER A 133 9.07 -12.56 -22.34
C SER A 133 10.20 -12.33 -21.32
N THR A 134 9.87 -11.74 -20.18
CA THR A 134 10.73 -11.73 -18.98
C THR A 134 9.92 -12.21 -17.78
N ALA A 135 10.15 -13.49 -17.42
CA ALA A 135 9.78 -14.19 -16.18
C ALA A 135 8.44 -13.84 -15.53
N VAL A 136 7.42 -14.66 -15.80
CA VAL A 136 6.18 -14.73 -15.02
C VAL A 136 6.57 -15.05 -13.56
N SER A 137 6.45 -14.07 -12.65
CA SER A 137 6.49 -14.36 -11.21
C SER A 137 5.30 -15.27 -10.92
N SER A 138 5.54 -16.56 -10.78
CA SER A 138 4.50 -17.54 -10.52
C SER A 138 3.95 -17.31 -9.12
N LEU A 139 2.65 -17.02 -9.02
CA LEU A 139 1.95 -17.07 -7.74
C LEU A 139 1.98 -18.49 -7.21
N SER A 140 2.32 -18.64 -5.93
CA SER A 140 2.24 -19.89 -5.20
C SER A 140 0.87 -19.98 -4.52
N ALA A 141 0.24 -21.15 -4.62
CA ALA A 141 -0.96 -21.45 -3.84
C ALA A 141 -0.58 -21.61 -2.37
N ALA A 142 -1.10 -20.73 -1.52
CA ALA A 142 -0.99 -20.83 -0.07
C ALA A 142 -2.30 -21.36 0.49
N THR A 143 -2.26 -22.53 1.11
CA THR A 143 -3.42 -23.12 1.78
C THR A 143 -3.44 -22.70 3.25
N PHE A 144 -4.53 -22.06 3.66
CA PHE A 144 -4.78 -21.69 5.05
C PHE A 144 -5.83 -22.61 5.63
N ASN A 145 -5.51 -23.27 6.75
CA ASN A 145 -6.39 -24.21 7.43
C ASN A 145 -6.67 -23.71 8.84
N PHE A 146 -7.93 -23.78 9.27
CA PHE A 146 -8.34 -23.35 10.59
C PHE A 146 -9.43 -24.26 11.16
N ARG A 147 -9.25 -24.72 12.39
CA ARG A 147 -10.28 -25.45 13.13
C ARG A 147 -10.94 -24.48 14.13
N PRO A 148 -12.08 -23.86 13.80
CA PRO A 148 -12.75 -22.96 14.73
C PRO A 148 -13.32 -23.72 15.94
N SER A 149 -13.62 -22.98 17.02
CA SER A 149 -14.40 -23.52 18.13
C SER A 149 -15.82 -23.88 17.71
N ALA A 150 -16.47 -24.77 18.46
CA ALA A 150 -17.86 -25.16 18.20
C ALA A 150 -18.78 -23.93 18.07
N GLY A 151 -19.64 -23.93 17.04
CA GLY A 151 -20.61 -22.86 16.79
C GLY A 151 -20.17 -21.74 15.84
N ALA A 152 -18.98 -21.84 15.23
CA ALA A 152 -18.61 -20.96 14.12
C ALA A 152 -19.57 -21.12 12.93
N ARG A 153 -20.05 -19.99 12.40
CA ARG A 153 -20.97 -19.91 11.25
C ARG A 153 -20.26 -19.45 9.98
N SER A 154 -19.21 -18.66 10.15
CA SER A 154 -18.34 -18.21 9.08
C SER A 154 -16.92 -18.05 9.59
N VAL A 155 -15.96 -18.31 8.71
CA VAL A 155 -14.55 -18.02 8.91
C VAL A 155 -14.05 -17.32 7.65
N THR A 156 -13.37 -16.20 7.82
CA THR A 156 -12.63 -15.51 6.75
C THR A 156 -11.16 -15.42 7.15
N ILE A 157 -10.28 -15.24 6.17
CA ILE A 157 -8.87 -14.89 6.43
C ILE A 157 -8.64 -13.42 6.11
N ALA A 158 -8.10 -12.70 7.09
CA ALA A 158 -7.75 -11.29 6.99
C ALA A 158 -6.23 -11.16 7.15
N GLY A 159 -5.57 -10.50 6.22
CA GLY A 159 -4.13 -10.31 6.27
C GLY A 159 -3.64 -9.13 5.44
N SER A 160 -2.32 -8.94 5.41
CA SER A 160 -1.70 -7.86 4.63
C SER A 160 -2.07 -7.92 3.14
N PHE A 161 -2.30 -9.13 2.61
CA PHE A 161 -2.67 -9.38 1.22
C PHE A 161 -4.10 -8.99 0.84
N ASN A 162 -4.99 -8.74 1.81
CA ASN A 162 -6.37 -8.30 1.55
C ASN A 162 -6.79 -7.12 2.44
N ASN A 163 -5.81 -6.32 2.86
CA ASN A 163 -5.99 -5.14 3.70
C ASN A 163 -6.78 -5.43 4.99
N TRP A 164 -6.54 -6.58 5.61
CA TRP A 164 -7.21 -7.01 6.84
C TRP A 164 -8.75 -6.98 6.73
N SER A 165 -9.30 -7.32 5.56
CA SER A 165 -10.75 -7.37 5.40
C SER A 165 -11.35 -8.56 6.17
N SER A 166 -12.29 -8.29 7.08
CA SER A 166 -12.99 -9.32 7.85
C SER A 166 -14.05 -10.08 7.06
N SER A 167 -14.35 -9.66 5.82
CA SER A 167 -15.39 -10.25 4.97
C SER A 167 -14.87 -10.84 3.66
N ALA A 168 -13.60 -10.58 3.30
CA ALA A 168 -12.99 -11.16 2.12
C ALA A 168 -12.43 -12.56 2.40
N ASN A 169 -12.23 -13.35 1.34
CA ASN A 169 -11.57 -14.66 1.39
C ASN A 169 -12.19 -15.62 2.44
N PRO A 170 -13.45 -16.03 2.29
CA PRO A 170 -14.08 -17.01 3.18
C PRO A 170 -13.40 -18.37 3.07
N LEU A 171 -13.27 -19.06 4.21
CA LEU A 171 -12.87 -20.46 4.27
C LEU A 171 -14.10 -21.36 4.14
N SER A 172 -13.92 -22.58 3.65
CA SER A 172 -14.96 -23.61 3.55
C SER A 172 -14.51 -24.93 4.14
N ASP A 173 -15.48 -25.73 4.60
CA ASP A 173 -15.30 -27.08 5.15
C ASP A 173 -16.26 -28.03 4.41
N PRO A 174 -15.93 -28.42 3.16
CA PRO A 174 -16.84 -29.18 2.31
C PRO A 174 -16.97 -30.66 2.70
N ASP A 175 -15.96 -31.23 3.37
CA ASP A 175 -15.98 -32.61 3.85
C ASP A 175 -16.52 -32.76 5.28
N GLY A 176 -16.69 -31.64 5.99
CA GLY A 176 -17.33 -31.58 7.30
C GLY A 176 -16.46 -32.13 8.43
N ASP A 177 -15.13 -32.15 8.24
CA ASP A 177 -14.19 -32.68 9.22
C ASP A 177 -13.89 -31.67 10.36
N GLY A 178 -14.38 -30.43 10.21
CA GLY A 178 -14.20 -29.32 11.13
C GLY A 178 -12.98 -28.46 10.85
N VAL A 179 -12.24 -28.71 9.77
CA VAL A 179 -11.10 -27.90 9.29
C VAL A 179 -11.56 -27.08 8.11
N TRP A 180 -11.67 -25.78 8.33
CA TRP A 180 -12.03 -24.81 7.32
C TRP A 180 -10.78 -24.44 6.53
N SER A 181 -10.89 -24.35 5.21
CA SER A 181 -9.74 -24.10 4.33
C SER A 181 -10.01 -23.04 3.26
N ALA A 182 -8.94 -22.34 2.85
CA ALA A 182 -8.93 -21.46 1.68
C ALA A 182 -7.57 -21.52 0.99
N GLU A 183 -7.57 -21.54 -0.35
CA GLU A 183 -6.37 -21.36 -1.16
C GLU A 183 -6.29 -19.91 -1.64
N ILE A 184 -5.21 -19.21 -1.27
CA ILE A 184 -4.91 -17.86 -1.74
C ILE A 184 -3.64 -17.93 -2.57
N ARG A 185 -3.72 -17.42 -3.79
CA ARG A 185 -2.54 -17.28 -4.65
C ARG A 185 -1.76 -16.04 -4.24
N LEU A 186 -0.60 -16.26 -3.65
CA LEU A 186 0.29 -15.21 -3.15
C LEU A 186 1.60 -15.25 -3.92
N ALA A 187 2.20 -14.08 -4.11
CA ALA A 187 3.57 -14.01 -4.60
C ALA A 187 4.54 -14.41 -3.48
N PRO A 188 5.80 -14.76 -3.81
CA PRO A 188 6.83 -14.92 -2.79
C PRO A 188 6.96 -13.67 -1.91
N GLY A 189 7.03 -13.86 -0.59
CA GLY A 189 6.98 -12.74 0.34
C GLY A 189 6.55 -13.13 1.75
N THR A 190 6.62 -12.18 2.67
CA THR A 190 6.20 -12.38 4.07
C THR A 190 4.88 -11.68 4.31
N TYR A 191 3.89 -12.42 4.81
CA TYR A 191 2.53 -11.94 5.02
C TYR A 191 2.09 -12.15 6.46
N GLN A 192 1.35 -11.17 6.99
CA GLN A 192 0.73 -11.26 8.30
C GLN A 192 -0.76 -11.52 8.15
N TYR A 193 -1.35 -12.35 9.01
CA TYR A 193 -2.76 -12.69 8.93
C TYR A 193 -3.36 -13.09 10.29
N LYS A 194 -4.69 -13.07 10.34
CA LYS A 194 -5.57 -13.66 11.37
C LYS A 194 -6.79 -14.26 10.68
N PHE A 195 -7.45 -15.20 11.35
CA PHE A 195 -8.80 -15.64 11.00
C PHE A 195 -9.83 -14.73 11.67
N VAL A 196 -10.95 -14.48 10.99
CA VAL A 196 -12.09 -13.77 11.59
C VAL A 196 -13.28 -14.71 11.64
N VAL A 197 -13.69 -15.06 12.85
CA VAL A 197 -14.83 -15.95 13.11
C VAL A 197 -16.08 -15.10 13.31
N ASN A 198 -17.18 -15.48 12.64
CA ASN A 198 -18.47 -14.78 12.72
C ASN A 198 -18.41 -13.27 12.42
N GLY A 199 -17.38 -12.80 11.71
CA GLY A 199 -17.18 -11.40 11.31
C GLY A 199 -16.61 -10.45 12.37
N SER A 200 -16.48 -10.89 13.62
CA SER A 200 -16.00 -10.05 14.74
C SER A 200 -14.82 -10.61 15.51
N ASP A 201 -14.64 -11.92 15.53
CA ASP A 201 -13.72 -12.57 16.46
C ASP A 201 -12.39 -12.85 15.77
N TRP A 202 -11.36 -12.06 16.09
CA TRP A 202 -10.04 -12.12 15.48
C TRP A 202 -9.15 -13.13 16.20
N VAL A 203 -8.76 -14.18 15.49
CA VAL A 203 -8.02 -15.31 16.05
C VAL A 203 -6.73 -15.50 15.26
N ILE A 204 -5.59 -15.56 15.95
CA ILE A 204 -4.33 -16.01 15.33
C ILE A 204 -4.43 -17.47 14.92
N ASP A 205 -3.67 -17.87 13.92
CA ASP A 205 -3.54 -19.28 13.55
C ASP A 205 -2.85 -20.06 14.68
N PRO A 206 -3.56 -20.95 15.41
CA PRO A 206 -2.97 -21.68 16.52
C PRO A 206 -1.91 -22.70 16.07
N ALA A 207 -1.96 -23.13 14.81
CA ALA A 207 -1.05 -24.14 14.26
C ALA A 207 0.23 -23.54 13.69
N ASN A 208 0.19 -22.29 13.24
CA ASN A 208 1.41 -21.56 12.90
C ASN A 208 2.22 -21.31 14.17
N THR A 209 3.55 -21.27 14.17
CA THR A 209 4.37 -20.85 15.35
C THR A 209 5.02 -19.49 15.17
N LYS A 210 5.04 -18.94 13.95
CA LYS A 210 5.59 -17.62 13.66
C LYS A 210 4.57 -16.56 14.06
N ARG A 211 4.98 -15.69 14.98
CA ARG A 211 4.17 -14.62 15.55
C ARG A 211 4.93 -13.30 15.46
N VAL A 212 4.18 -12.24 15.18
CA VAL A 212 4.70 -10.88 15.18
C VAL A 212 3.75 -9.96 15.94
N PRO A 213 4.24 -8.99 16.74
CA PRO A 213 3.36 -8.06 17.45
C PRO A 213 2.44 -7.29 16.49
N ASP A 214 1.18 -7.12 16.87
CA ASP A 214 0.19 -6.37 16.07
C ASP A 214 0.17 -4.86 16.38
N GLY A 215 1.01 -4.41 17.32
CA GLY A 215 1.12 -3.01 17.73
C GLY A 215 -0.01 -2.54 18.67
N LEU A 216 -0.97 -3.40 19.01
CA LEU A 216 -2.09 -3.12 19.92
C LEU A 216 -2.05 -3.98 21.18
N GLY A 217 -0.92 -4.64 21.44
CA GLY A 217 -0.72 -5.54 22.58
C GLY A 217 -1.11 -7.00 22.29
N GLY A 218 -1.47 -7.33 21.05
CA GLY A 218 -1.67 -8.69 20.57
C GLY A 218 -0.62 -9.12 19.53
N GLU A 219 -0.91 -10.21 18.82
CA GLU A 219 -0.02 -10.78 17.81
C GLU A 219 -0.76 -11.12 16.51
N ASN A 220 -0.04 -11.09 15.39
CA ASN A 220 -0.44 -11.63 14.09
C ASN A 220 0.29 -12.96 13.82
N SER A 221 -0.30 -13.82 13.00
CA SER A 221 0.41 -14.97 12.43
C SER A 221 1.20 -14.51 11.21
N GLU A 222 2.40 -15.06 11.00
CA GLU A 222 3.25 -14.71 9.85
C GLU A 222 3.51 -15.94 8.98
N ILE A 223 3.39 -15.78 7.66
CA ILE A 223 3.73 -16.80 6.67
C ILE A 223 4.73 -16.25 5.66
N VAL A 224 5.63 -17.11 5.20
CA VAL A 224 6.55 -16.81 4.09
C VAL A 224 6.17 -17.70 2.92
N ILE A 225 5.97 -17.10 1.76
CA ILE A 225 5.66 -17.74 0.49
C ILE A 225 6.91 -17.78 -0.38
#